data_AF-A0A2U2DVF3-F1
#
_entry.id   AF-A0A2U2DVF3-F1
#
_cell.length_a   1.000
_cell.length_b   1.000
_cell.length_c   1.000
_cell.angle_alpha   90.00
_cell.angle_beta   90.00
_cell.angle_gamma   90.00
#
_symmetry.space_group_name_H-M   'P 1'
#
loop_
_entity.id
_entity.type
_entity.pdbx_description
1 polymer ?
#
loop_
_entity_poly.entity_id
_entity_poly.type
_entity_poly.pdbx_seq_one_letter_code
_entity_poly.pdbx_strand_id
1 'polypeptide(L)'
;MDPRQFLEVILKPNVAEALEKFKDLRSNFNAVATADAMAAHIFYWAKKREVLEVAHIKDDLNYRLELRRLNAHMALLFDVAKALKHVELERGNPMVKAASEVDVRSFGYGEGGYGVGPYGGGPQVSVFIEGRKIQLASLFHGAIEVYELILNRMESWLAASDTAK
;
A
#
# COMPACT_ATOMS: atom_id res chain seq x y z
N MET A 1 -19.36 -4.04 -0.77
CA MET A 1 -18.36 -3.74 0.26
C MET A 1 -17.89 -2.31 0.04
N ASP A 2 -18.04 -1.45 1.04
CA ASP A 2 -17.45 -0.10 1.00
C ASP A 2 -15.94 -0.14 1.34
N PRO A 3 -15.19 0.95 1.15
CA PRO A 3 -13.75 0.95 1.41
C PRO A 3 -13.39 0.67 2.86
N ARG A 4 -14.17 1.15 3.84
CA ARG A 4 -13.89 0.93 5.26
C ARG A 4 -14.01 -0.56 5.59
N GLN A 5 -15.05 -1.21 5.09
CA GLN A 5 -15.22 -2.65 5.20
C GLN A 5 -14.07 -3.41 4.53
N PHE A 6 -13.62 -2.98 3.36
CA PHE A 6 -12.47 -3.60 2.69
C PHE A 6 -11.18 -3.45 3.51
N LEU A 7 -10.94 -2.27 4.09
CA LEU A 7 -9.80 -2.00 4.95
C LEU A 7 -9.79 -2.96 6.16
N GLU A 8 -10.91 -3.06 6.88
CA GLU A 8 -11.00 -3.82 8.13
C GLU A 8 -11.07 -5.33 7.92
N VAL A 9 -11.79 -5.79 6.88
CA VAL A 9 -12.08 -7.23 6.68
C VAL A 9 -11.04 -7.90 5.78
N ILE A 10 -10.40 -7.16 4.88
CA ILE A 10 -9.50 -7.72 3.88
C ILE A 10 -8.06 -7.23 4.08
N LEU A 11 -7.83 -5.91 4.00
CA LEU A 11 -6.48 -5.37 3.98
C LEU A 11 -5.76 -5.57 5.34
N LYS A 12 -6.34 -5.09 6.44
CA LYS A 12 -5.72 -5.19 7.77
C LYS A 12 -5.42 -6.65 8.17
N PRO A 13 -6.33 -7.62 7.97
CA PRO A 13 -6.03 -9.03 8.25
C PRO A 13 -4.89 -9.59 7.39
N ASN A 14 -4.84 -9.27 6.10
CA ASN A 14 -3.73 -9.73 5.24
C ASN A 14 -2.39 -9.12 5.66
N VAL A 15 -2.39 -7.84 6.04
CA VAL A 15 -1.20 -7.18 6.59
C VAL A 15 -0.80 -7.83 7.92
N ALA A 16 -1.74 -8.07 8.82
CA ALA A 16 -1.45 -8.75 10.09
C ALA A 16 -0.81 -10.13 9.87
N GLU A 17 -1.36 -10.95 8.96
CA GLU A 17 -0.75 -12.25 8.62
C GLU A 17 0.67 -12.10 8.06
N ALA A 18 0.90 -11.11 7.18
CA ALA A 18 2.22 -10.82 6.63
C ALA A 18 3.23 -10.36 7.70
N LEU A 19 2.78 -9.59 8.69
CA LEU A 19 3.58 -9.13 9.82
C LEU A 19 3.84 -10.23 10.85
N GLU A 20 3.00 -11.26 10.96
CA GLU A 20 3.31 -12.44 11.76
C GLU A 20 4.28 -13.38 11.02
N LYS A 21 4.14 -13.46 9.70
CA LYS A 21 4.90 -14.36 8.82
C LYS A 21 5.86 -13.58 7.92
N PHE A 22 6.78 -12.84 8.54
CA PHE A 22 7.71 -11.94 7.83
C PHE A 22 8.48 -12.56 6.66
N LYS A 23 8.69 -13.89 6.63
CA LYS A 23 9.42 -14.61 5.58
C LYS A 23 8.52 -15.28 4.54
N ASP A 24 7.21 -15.34 4.79
CA ASP A 24 6.28 -15.98 3.86
C ASP A 24 5.98 -15.03 2.71
N LEU A 25 6.55 -15.32 1.54
CA LEU A 25 6.30 -14.56 0.31
C LEU A 25 4.82 -14.51 -0.03
N ARG A 26 4.09 -15.61 0.18
CA ARG A 26 2.66 -15.70 -0.16
C ARG A 26 1.84 -14.69 0.64
N SER A 27 1.94 -14.69 1.98
CA SER A 27 1.20 -13.72 2.80
C SER A 27 1.62 -12.28 2.51
N ASN A 28 2.91 -12.02 2.27
CA ASN A 28 3.39 -10.68 1.91
C ASN A 28 2.85 -10.20 0.54
N PHE A 29 2.79 -11.09 -0.46
CA PHE A 29 2.26 -10.73 -1.78
C PHE A 29 0.75 -10.48 -1.72
N ASN A 30 0.00 -11.24 -0.92
CA ASN A 30 -1.41 -10.99 -0.68
C ASN A 30 -1.64 -9.63 0.00
N ALA A 31 -0.81 -9.27 0.99
CA ALA A 31 -0.86 -7.97 1.63
C ALA A 31 -0.56 -6.83 0.63
N VAL A 32 0.47 -6.95 -0.21
CA VAL A 32 0.77 -5.98 -1.28
C VAL A 32 -0.41 -5.84 -2.25
N ALA A 33 -0.95 -6.95 -2.74
CA ALA A 33 -2.03 -6.94 -3.73
C ALA A 33 -3.30 -6.29 -3.17
N THR A 34 -3.65 -6.60 -1.92
CA THR A 34 -4.83 -6.00 -1.27
C THR A 34 -4.60 -4.54 -0.87
N ALA A 35 -3.36 -4.17 -0.53
CA ALA A 35 -3.00 -2.78 -0.29
C ALA A 35 -3.07 -1.95 -1.58
N ASP A 36 -2.65 -2.47 -2.73
CA ASP A 36 -2.88 -1.80 -4.03
C ASP A 36 -4.36 -1.70 -4.37
N ALA A 37 -5.12 -2.78 -4.20
CA ALA A 37 -6.55 -2.81 -4.49
C ALA A 37 -7.35 -1.78 -3.67
N MET A 38 -6.93 -1.50 -2.43
CA MET A 38 -7.57 -0.50 -1.57
C MET A 38 -7.66 0.88 -2.23
N ALA A 39 -6.64 1.30 -2.98
CA ALA A 39 -6.69 2.57 -3.72
C ALA A 39 -7.86 2.62 -4.72
N ALA A 40 -8.10 1.52 -5.44
CA ALA A 40 -9.23 1.41 -6.35
C ALA A 40 -10.57 1.40 -5.60
N HIS A 41 -10.67 0.68 -4.48
CA HIS A 41 -11.87 0.69 -3.63
C HIS A 41 -12.23 2.12 -3.19
N ILE A 42 -11.27 2.88 -2.67
CA ILE A 42 -11.48 4.28 -2.28
C ILE A 42 -11.94 5.10 -3.49
N PHE A 43 -11.20 5.03 -4.60
CA PHE A 43 -11.50 5.84 -5.79
C PHE A 43 -12.93 5.61 -6.30
N TYR A 44 -13.30 4.36 -6.58
CA TYR A 44 -14.60 4.05 -7.16
C TYR A 44 -15.75 4.35 -6.19
N TRP A 45 -15.56 4.16 -4.89
CA TRP A 45 -16.57 4.56 -3.89
C TRP A 45 -16.73 6.08 -3.84
N ALA A 46 -15.62 6.82 -3.81
CA ALA A 46 -15.64 8.27 -3.72
C ALA A 46 -16.20 8.92 -5.00
N LYS A 47 -15.88 8.38 -6.19
CA LYS A 47 -16.48 8.82 -7.46
C LYS A 47 -18.00 8.60 -7.49
N LYS A 48 -18.50 7.45 -7.02
CA LYS A 48 -19.94 7.16 -6.95
C LYS A 48 -20.70 8.07 -6.01
N ARG A 49 -20.03 8.65 -5.01
CA ARG A 49 -20.60 9.59 -4.04
C ARG A 49 -20.27 11.05 -4.35
N GLU A 50 -19.68 11.31 -5.52
CA GLU A 50 -19.33 12.66 -5.98
C GLU A 50 -18.46 13.45 -4.99
N VAL A 51 -17.56 12.75 -4.27
CA VAL A 51 -16.61 13.40 -3.35
C VAL A 51 -15.69 14.31 -4.14
N LEU A 52 -15.70 15.61 -3.81
CA LEU A 52 -14.99 16.66 -4.57
C LEU A 52 -13.50 16.38 -4.76
N GLU A 53 -12.85 15.80 -3.74
CA GLU A 53 -11.42 15.50 -3.76
C GLU A 53 -10.99 14.56 -4.89
N VAL A 54 -11.88 13.68 -5.35
CA VAL A 54 -11.59 12.74 -6.46
C VAL A 54 -12.38 13.06 -7.71
N ALA A 55 -13.30 14.03 -7.68
CA ALA A 55 -14.23 14.29 -8.77
C ALA A 55 -13.50 14.61 -10.09
N HIS A 56 -12.41 15.38 -10.00
CA HIS A 56 -11.55 15.77 -11.13
C HIS A 56 -10.60 14.66 -11.62
N ILE A 57 -10.43 13.58 -10.85
CA ILE A 57 -9.50 12.50 -11.18
C ILE A 57 -10.18 11.55 -12.17
N LYS A 58 -9.50 11.29 -13.30
CA LYS A 58 -10.07 10.57 -14.45
C LYS A 58 -10.38 9.10 -14.15
N ASP A 59 -9.42 8.38 -13.60
CA ASP A 59 -9.46 6.93 -13.40
C ASP A 59 -8.59 6.53 -12.20
N ASP A 60 -8.65 5.25 -11.83
CA ASP A 60 -7.94 4.71 -10.66
C ASP A 60 -6.41 4.67 -10.85
N LEU A 61 -5.93 4.70 -12.10
CA LEU A 61 -4.50 4.86 -12.39
C LEU A 61 -4.03 6.26 -12.00
N ASN A 62 -4.74 7.31 -12.45
CA ASN A 62 -4.45 8.69 -12.07
C ASN A 62 -4.61 8.90 -10.56
N TYR A 63 -5.59 8.26 -9.94
CA TYR A 63 -5.73 8.32 -8.49
C TYR A 63 -4.51 7.75 -7.76
N ARG A 64 -4.02 6.57 -8.18
CA ARG A 64 -2.77 6.03 -7.62
C ARG A 64 -1.62 7.00 -7.81
N LEU A 65 -1.48 7.64 -8.98
CA LEU A 65 -0.44 8.65 -9.21
C LEU A 65 -0.50 9.82 -8.22
N GLU A 66 -1.68 10.30 -7.83
CA GLU A 66 -1.83 11.30 -6.77
C GLU A 66 -1.37 10.74 -5.41
N LEU A 67 -1.77 9.51 -5.06
CA LEU A 67 -1.33 8.87 -3.82
C LEU A 67 0.19 8.67 -3.75
N ARG A 68 0.86 8.39 -4.88
CA ARG A 68 2.33 8.30 -4.96
C ARG A 68 3.01 9.60 -4.51
N ARG A 69 2.37 10.75 -4.73
CA ARG A 69 2.91 12.08 -4.36
C ARG A 69 2.75 12.38 -2.87
N LEU A 70 1.82 11.73 -2.19
CA LEU A 70 1.56 11.95 -0.77
C LEU A 70 2.57 11.24 0.13
N ASN A 71 3.04 10.06 -0.26
CA ASN A 71 3.93 9.25 0.56
C ASN A 71 4.83 8.35 -0.31
N ALA A 72 6.14 8.37 -0.06
CA ALA A 72 7.10 7.55 -0.79
C ALA A 72 6.85 6.04 -0.64
N HIS A 73 6.33 5.59 0.51
CA HIS A 73 5.94 4.19 0.72
C HIS A 73 4.80 3.77 -0.21
N MET A 74 3.86 4.67 -0.53
CA MET A 74 2.79 4.39 -1.49
C MET A 74 3.33 4.23 -2.91
N ALA A 75 4.25 5.12 -3.31
CA ALA A 75 4.93 5.01 -4.59
C ALA A 75 5.61 3.65 -4.75
N LEU A 76 6.32 3.24 -3.71
CA LEU A 76 7.03 1.98 -3.72
C LEU A 76 6.09 0.77 -3.65
N LEU A 77 5.07 0.78 -2.80
CA LEU A 77 4.07 -0.28 -2.70
C LEU A 77 3.41 -0.56 -4.06
N PHE A 78 3.02 0.49 -4.80
CA PHE A 78 2.42 0.32 -6.12
C PHE A 78 3.39 -0.22 -7.16
N ASP A 79 4.67 0.14 -7.10
CA ASP A 79 5.69 -0.44 -7.98
C ASP A 79 5.90 -1.93 -7.67
N VAL A 80 5.98 -2.30 -6.39
CA VAL A 80 6.02 -3.70 -5.96
C VAL A 80 4.79 -4.45 -6.48
N ALA A 81 3.58 -3.94 -6.24
CA ALA A 81 2.35 -4.60 -6.70
C ALA A 81 2.31 -4.79 -8.22
N LYS A 82 2.73 -3.77 -8.97
CA LYS A 82 2.79 -3.82 -10.43
C LYS A 82 3.85 -4.82 -10.92
N ALA A 83 5.04 -4.83 -10.31
CA ALA A 83 6.10 -5.77 -10.64
C ALA A 83 5.68 -7.22 -10.35
N LEU A 84 5.02 -7.48 -9.22
CA LEU A 84 4.49 -8.82 -8.90
C LEU A 84 3.43 -9.29 -9.89
N LYS A 85 2.60 -8.38 -10.40
CA LYS A 85 1.56 -8.69 -11.40
C LYS A 85 2.14 -8.94 -12.79
N HIS A 86 3.13 -8.16 -13.20
CA HIS A 86 3.67 -8.16 -14.57
C HIS A 86 4.97 -8.94 -14.72
N VAL A 87 5.54 -9.43 -13.62
CA VAL A 87 6.87 -10.06 -13.51
C VAL A 87 8.01 -9.08 -13.78
N GLU A 88 7.92 -8.29 -14.85
CA GLU A 88 8.90 -7.28 -15.24
C GLU A 88 8.21 -6.03 -15.83
N LEU A 89 8.77 -4.85 -15.56
CA LEU A 89 8.25 -3.55 -15.98
C LEU A 89 9.18 -2.88 -16.99
N GLU A 90 8.79 -2.90 -18.25
CA GLU A 90 9.57 -2.31 -19.36
C GLU A 90 9.26 -0.84 -19.65
N ARG A 91 8.16 -0.31 -19.09
CA ARG A 91 7.66 1.05 -19.39
C ARG A 91 7.46 1.88 -18.13
N GLY A 92 7.75 3.18 -18.26
CA GLY A 92 7.69 4.16 -17.18
C GLY A 92 9.04 4.29 -16.46
N ASN A 93 9.02 4.87 -15.25
CA ASN A 93 10.20 4.98 -14.39
C ASN A 93 9.92 4.35 -13.00
N PRO A 94 9.64 3.04 -12.91
CA PRO A 94 9.37 2.39 -11.64
C PRO A 94 10.66 2.20 -10.83
N MET A 95 10.54 2.30 -9.50
CA MET A 95 11.65 2.03 -8.57
C MET A 95 11.91 0.52 -8.42
N VAL A 96 10.87 -0.29 -8.64
CA VAL A 96 10.92 -1.76 -8.63
C VAL A 96 10.57 -2.22 -10.03
N LYS A 97 11.54 -2.77 -10.76
CA LYS A 97 11.40 -3.17 -12.15
C LYS A 97 10.97 -4.62 -12.30
N ALA A 98 11.35 -5.49 -11.36
CA ALA A 98 11.07 -6.92 -11.49
C ALA A 98 10.58 -7.53 -10.18
N ALA A 99 9.73 -8.56 -10.30
CA ALA A 99 9.27 -9.34 -9.15
C ALA A 99 10.43 -9.99 -8.39
N SER A 100 11.53 -10.33 -9.07
CA SER A 100 12.75 -10.88 -8.47
C SER A 100 13.48 -9.91 -7.53
N GLU A 101 13.19 -8.61 -7.60
CA GLU A 101 13.70 -7.64 -6.64
C GLU A 101 13.01 -7.75 -5.27
N VAL A 102 11.85 -8.42 -5.21
CA VAL A 102 11.09 -8.70 -4.00
C VAL A 102 11.41 -10.10 -3.50
N ASP A 103 12.16 -10.18 -2.39
CA ASP A 103 12.64 -11.45 -1.87
C ASP A 103 12.91 -11.39 -0.35
N VAL A 104 13.05 -12.55 0.26
CA VAL A 104 13.45 -12.71 1.66
C VAL A 104 14.92 -12.33 1.78
N ARG A 105 15.20 -11.29 2.57
CA ARG A 105 16.57 -10.86 2.88
C ARG A 105 16.75 -10.72 4.37
N SER A 106 17.95 -11.05 4.85
CA SER A 106 18.32 -10.88 6.24
C SER A 106 18.63 -9.42 6.56
N PHE A 107 18.13 -8.94 7.69
CA PHE A 107 18.46 -7.63 8.25
C PHE A 107 19.26 -7.84 9.53
N GLY A 108 20.36 -7.11 9.67
CA GLY A 108 21.12 -7.02 10.92
C GLY A 108 20.43 -6.16 11.96
N TYR A 109 21.02 -6.13 13.16
CA TYR A 109 20.59 -5.24 14.23
C TYR A 109 20.67 -3.77 13.77
N GLY A 110 19.56 -3.03 13.88
CA GLY A 110 19.49 -1.63 13.48
C GLY A 110 19.44 -1.37 11.96
N GLU A 111 19.45 -2.40 11.12
CA GLU A 111 19.33 -2.24 9.66
C GLU A 111 17.88 -2.03 9.19
N GLY A 112 16.89 -2.40 10.01
CA GLY A 112 15.46 -2.22 9.73
C GLY A 112 14.89 -0.96 10.38
N GLY A 113 13.68 -0.58 9.96
CA GLY A 113 12.89 0.45 10.64
C GLY A 113 12.48 0.02 12.05
N TYR A 114 12.43 0.99 12.97
CA TYR A 114 11.98 0.76 14.34
C TYR A 114 10.54 0.22 14.35
N GLY A 115 10.32 -0.94 14.98
CA GLY A 115 8.99 -1.56 15.10
C GLY A 115 8.44 -2.21 13.83
N VAL A 116 9.24 -2.30 12.76
CA VAL A 116 8.78 -2.76 11.43
C VAL A 116 9.06 -4.24 11.16
N GLY A 117 9.93 -4.88 11.95
CA GLY A 117 10.32 -6.27 11.73
C GLY A 117 10.53 -7.05 13.02
N PRO A 118 11.02 -8.29 12.92
CA PRO A 118 11.34 -9.09 14.10
C PRO A 118 12.36 -8.38 14.99
N TYR A 119 12.20 -8.52 16.30
CA TYR A 119 13.14 -7.96 17.27
C TYR A 119 14.55 -8.53 17.04
N GLY A 120 15.55 -7.65 17.00
CA GLY A 120 16.94 -8.01 16.73
C GLY A 120 17.27 -8.21 15.23
N GLY A 121 16.30 -8.04 14.34
CA GLY A 121 16.46 -8.24 12.90
C GLY A 121 16.11 -9.66 12.46
N GLY A 122 16.68 -10.09 11.33
CA GLY A 122 16.46 -11.41 10.76
C GLY A 122 15.89 -11.38 9.34
N PRO A 123 15.63 -12.58 8.76
CA PRO A 123 15.08 -12.68 7.42
C PRO A 123 13.64 -12.20 7.36
N GLN A 124 13.33 -11.39 6.36
CA GLN A 124 12.01 -10.86 6.08
C GLN A 124 11.88 -10.50 4.60
N VAL A 125 10.66 -10.50 4.07
CA VAL A 125 10.40 -10.07 2.70
C VAL A 125 10.67 -8.58 2.57
N SER A 126 11.47 -8.25 1.56
CA SER A 126 11.96 -6.91 1.31
C SER A 126 12.06 -6.68 -0.19
N VAL A 127 12.17 -5.41 -0.57
CA VAL A 127 12.55 -5.01 -1.91
C VAL A 127 13.93 -4.38 -1.90
N PHE A 128 14.75 -4.68 -2.90
CA PHE A 128 16.09 -4.12 -3.03
C PHE A 128 16.11 -3.03 -4.10
N ILE A 129 16.44 -1.81 -3.71
CA ILE A 129 16.40 -0.64 -4.58
C ILE A 129 17.64 0.19 -4.34
N GLU A 130 18.38 0.49 -5.40
CA GLU A 130 19.56 1.38 -5.35
C GLU A 130 20.55 1.01 -4.23
N GLY A 131 20.80 -0.29 -4.02
CA GLY A 131 21.73 -0.76 -3.00
C GLY A 131 21.14 -0.89 -1.59
N ARG A 132 19.84 -0.60 -1.40
CA ARG A 132 19.17 -0.59 -0.09
C ARG A 132 18.08 -1.64 -0.02
N LYS A 133 17.98 -2.32 1.13
CA LYS A 133 16.87 -3.22 1.47
C LYS A 133 15.76 -2.40 2.13
N ILE A 134 14.55 -2.48 1.61
CA ILE A 134 13.37 -1.85 2.19
C ILE A 134 12.39 -2.95 2.62
N GLN A 135 11.98 -2.94 3.88
CA GLN A 135 11.08 -3.95 4.45
C GLN A 135 9.66 -3.72 3.93
N LEU A 136 8.97 -4.75 3.42
CA LEU A 136 7.58 -4.58 2.99
C LEU A 136 6.65 -4.15 4.13
N ALA A 137 6.95 -4.57 5.36
CA ALA A 137 6.23 -4.15 6.56
C ALA A 137 6.16 -2.62 6.72
N SER A 138 7.24 -1.88 6.39
CA SER A 138 7.22 -0.41 6.44
C SER A 138 6.24 0.20 5.44
N LEU A 139 6.12 -0.46 4.27
CA LEU A 139 5.22 -0.04 3.22
C LEU A 139 3.77 -0.27 3.62
N PHE A 140 3.49 -1.39 4.31
CA PHE A 140 2.16 -1.69 4.83
C PHE A 140 1.70 -0.68 5.86
N HIS A 141 2.55 -0.34 6.85
CA HIS A 141 2.22 0.68 7.85
C HIS A 141 1.94 2.03 7.18
N GLY A 142 2.86 2.50 6.33
CA GLY A 142 2.68 3.78 5.64
C GLY A 142 1.44 3.81 4.73
N ALA A 143 1.10 2.69 4.09
CA ALA A 143 -0.10 2.61 3.26
C ALA A 143 -1.39 2.64 4.09
N ILE A 144 -1.47 1.88 5.18
CA ILE A 144 -2.63 1.89 6.08
C ILE A 144 -2.85 3.28 6.66
N GLU A 145 -1.79 3.94 7.16
CA GLU A 145 -1.88 5.31 7.69
C GLU A 145 -2.45 6.28 6.66
N VAL A 146 -1.96 6.25 5.43
CA VAL A 146 -2.47 7.10 4.33
C VAL A 146 -3.94 6.78 4.02
N TYR A 147 -4.30 5.50 3.93
CA TYR A 147 -5.68 5.10 3.63
C TYR A 147 -6.65 5.48 4.75
N GLU A 148 -6.28 5.29 6.01
CA GLU A 148 -7.10 5.71 7.14
C GLU A 148 -7.30 7.22 7.16
N LEU A 149 -6.23 8.00 6.94
CA LEU A 149 -6.32 9.46 6.86
C LEU A 149 -7.30 9.92 5.77
N ILE A 150 -7.19 9.34 4.57
CA ILE A 150 -8.05 9.67 3.44
C ILE A 150 -9.51 9.31 3.74
N LEU A 151 -9.75 8.10 4.25
CA LEU A 151 -11.11 7.66 4.56
C LEU A 151 -11.76 8.52 5.64
N ASN A 152 -11.03 8.83 6.72
CA ASN A 152 -11.53 9.69 7.80
C ASN A 152 -11.91 11.08 7.27
N ARG A 153 -11.09 11.64 6.37
CA ARG A 153 -11.36 12.94 5.73
C ARG A 153 -12.61 12.89 4.84
N MET A 154 -12.74 11.86 4.00
CA MET A 154 -13.90 11.70 3.11
C MET A 154 -15.20 11.45 3.87
N GLU A 155 -15.17 10.65 4.92
CA GLU A 155 -16.33 10.40 5.79
C GLU A 155 -16.77 11.68 6.52
N SER A 156 -15.81 12.47 7.01
CA SER A 156 -16.08 13.77 7.62
C SER A 156 -16.75 14.74 6.64
N TRP A 157 -16.29 14.76 5.38
CA TRP A 157 -16.88 15.58 4.32
C TRP A 157 -18.33 15.17 3.99
N LEU A 158 -18.60 13.86 3.90
CA LEU A 158 -19.95 13.34 3.65
C LEU A 158 -20.90 13.70 4.78
N ALA A 159 -20.47 13.51 6.04
CA ALA A 159 -21.28 13.87 7.20
C ALA A 159 -21.65 15.35 7.22
N ALA A 160 -20.68 16.24 6.91
CA ALA A 160 -20.94 17.68 6.82
C ALA A 160 -21.91 18.03 5.67
N SER A 161 -21.79 17.34 4.54
CA SER A 161 -22.64 17.57 3.35
C SER A 161 -24.09 17.12 3.56
N ASP A 162 -24.31 16.08 4.36
CA ASP A 162 -25.64 15.59 4.70
C ASP A 162 -26.35 16.51 5.71
N THR A 163 -25.61 17.18 6.61
CA THR A 163 -26.20 18.17 7.53
C THR A 163 -26.60 19.49 6.87
N ALA A 164 -26.13 19.74 5.64
CA ALA A 164 -26.42 20.97 4.89
C ALA A 164 -27.64 20.85 3.95
N LYS A 165 -28.28 19.68 3.90
CA LYS A 165 -29.50 19.40 3.12
C LYS A 165 -30.72 19.35 4.02
#